data_AF-A0AAN5BVJ2-F1
#
_entry.id   AF-A0AAN5BVJ2-F1
#
_cell.length_a   1.000
_cell.length_b   1.000
_cell.length_c   1.000
_cell.angle_alpha   90.00
_cell.angle_beta   90.00
_cell.angle_gamma   90.00
#
_symmetry.space_group_name_H-M   'P 1'
#
loop_
_entity.id
_entity.type
_entity.pdbx_description
1 polymer ?
#
loop_
_entity_poly.entity_id
_entity_poly.type
_entity_poly.pdbx_seq_one_letter_code
_entity_poly.pdbx_strand_id
1 'polypeptide(L)'
;MGYLLPLEWTTTFIPLQDKCPISSIESIEEMFIADTGCRIDELFSSFDPEPIGAASLAQVHIGILKETGQKVAVKVQHPALAEWVPLDLALTRFTFSTLKRFFPEYDLEWLSKEMDLSLPQELDFRMEADNARRASEYFKEHSDAPLVIPEGTFDFNLNVIIIY
;
A
#
# COMPACT_ATOMS: atom_id res chain seq x y z
N MET A 1 19.57 -12.98 21.23
CA MET A 1 18.17 -12.50 21.13
C MET A 1 17.44 -13.56 20.33
N GLY A 2 16.65 -14.42 20.98
CA GLY A 2 15.86 -15.42 20.25
C GLY A 2 14.72 -14.67 19.55
N TYR A 3 14.63 -14.77 18.23
CA TYR A 3 13.46 -14.25 17.52
C TYR A 3 12.20 -14.89 18.13
N LEU A 4 11.12 -14.11 18.26
CA LEU A 4 9.82 -14.59 18.74
C LEU A 4 9.29 -15.76 17.89
N LEU A 5 9.72 -15.81 16.62
CA LEU A 5 9.40 -16.85 15.66
C LEU A 5 10.62 -17.75 15.39
N PRO A 6 10.42 -19.03 15.02
CA PRO A 6 11.50 -19.94 14.65
C PRO A 6 12.35 -19.39 13.50
N LEU A 7 13.61 -19.81 13.45
CA LEU A 7 14.57 -19.32 12.44
C LEU A 7 14.11 -19.67 11.02
N GLU A 8 13.42 -20.81 10.87
CA GLU A 8 12.83 -21.26 9.62
C GLU A 8 11.84 -20.22 9.08
N TRP A 9 11.01 -19.65 9.94
CA TRP A 9 10.02 -18.64 9.56
C TRP A 9 10.69 -17.32 9.20
N THR A 10 11.59 -16.83 10.06
CA THR A 10 12.24 -15.54 9.83
C THR A 10 13.11 -15.60 8.58
N THR A 11 13.83 -16.69 8.35
CA THR A 11 14.69 -16.84 7.17
C THR A 11 13.88 -16.93 5.88
N THR A 12 12.76 -17.66 5.89
CA THR A 12 11.87 -17.77 4.73
C THR A 12 11.17 -16.45 4.39
N PHE A 13 10.89 -15.59 5.38
CA PHE A 13 10.26 -14.28 5.15
C PHE A 13 11.24 -13.16 4.76
N ILE A 14 12.56 -13.33 4.93
CA ILE A 14 13.56 -12.30 4.53
C ILE A 14 13.36 -11.83 3.08
N PRO A 15 13.23 -12.72 2.07
CA PRO A 15 13.04 -12.28 0.68
C PRO A 15 11.78 -11.45 0.45
N LEU A 16 10.75 -11.59 1.28
CA LEU A 16 9.49 -10.86 1.15
C LEU A 16 9.58 -9.40 1.62
N GLN A 17 10.68 -9.00 2.27
CA GLN A 17 10.83 -7.63 2.80
C GLN A 17 11.44 -6.64 1.80
N ASP A 18 12.30 -7.11 0.88
CA ASP A 18 13.21 -6.21 0.12
C ASP A 18 13.19 -6.45 -1.40
N LYS A 19 12.38 -7.40 -1.87
CA LYS A 19 12.28 -7.75 -3.30
C LYS A 19 10.84 -7.81 -3.79
N CYS A 20 10.04 -6.81 -3.39
CA CYS A 20 8.70 -6.67 -3.92
C CYS A 20 8.75 -6.45 -5.45
N PRO A 21 7.84 -7.08 -6.21
CA PRO A 21 7.75 -6.85 -7.65
C PRO A 21 7.41 -5.38 -7.93
N ILE A 22 7.92 -4.87 -9.04
CA ILE A 22 7.68 -3.50 -9.51
C ILE A 22 6.76 -3.60 -10.74
N SER A 23 5.70 -2.80 -10.74
CA SER A 23 4.84 -2.60 -11.89
C SER A 23 5.53 -1.73 -12.93
N SER A 24 5.29 -2.03 -14.22
CA SER A 24 5.85 -1.25 -15.31
C SER A 24 5.25 0.16 -15.33
N ILE A 25 6.01 1.13 -15.80
CA ILE A 25 5.55 2.52 -15.87
C ILE A 25 4.30 2.66 -16.75
N GLU A 26 4.20 1.87 -17.81
CA GLU A 26 3.04 1.87 -18.72
C GLU A 26 1.77 1.44 -17.99
N SER A 27 1.85 0.37 -17.19
CA SER A 27 0.70 -0.10 -16.39
C SER A 27 0.29 0.93 -15.33
N ILE A 28 1.27 1.65 -14.77
CA ILE A 28 1.02 2.71 -13.79
C ILE A 28 0.38 3.91 -14.46
N GLU A 29 0.83 4.32 -15.65
CA GLU A 29 0.22 5.42 -16.41
C GLU A 29 -1.25 5.13 -16.75
N GLU A 30 -1.55 3.92 -17.21
CA GLU A 30 -2.93 3.50 -17.50
C GLU A 30 -3.82 3.54 -16.26
N MET A 31 -3.34 2.98 -15.15
CA MET A 31 -4.05 3.01 -13.86
C MET A 31 -4.21 4.44 -13.35
N PHE A 32 -3.17 5.27 -13.44
CA PHE A 32 -3.18 6.65 -12.98
C PHE A 32 -4.21 7.49 -13.72
N ILE A 33 -4.33 7.32 -15.05
CA ILE A 33 -5.36 7.98 -15.84
C ILE A 33 -6.75 7.49 -15.45
N ALA A 34 -6.92 6.19 -15.23
CA ALA A 34 -8.20 5.63 -14.81
C ALA A 34 -8.65 6.11 -13.42
N ASP A 35 -7.72 6.31 -12.51
CA ASP A 35 -7.96 6.71 -11.11
C ASP A 35 -8.14 8.23 -10.96
N THR A 36 -7.30 9.02 -11.63
CA THR A 36 -7.25 10.49 -11.46
C THR A 36 -7.93 11.27 -12.58
N GLY A 37 -8.15 10.65 -13.75
CA GLY A 37 -8.64 11.31 -14.96
C GLY A 37 -7.61 12.16 -15.70
N CYS A 38 -6.38 12.27 -15.19
CA CYS A 38 -5.29 13.07 -15.77
C CYS A 38 -4.08 12.19 -16.09
N ARG A 39 -3.20 12.68 -16.97
CA ARG A 39 -1.91 12.02 -17.21
C ARG A 39 -0.88 12.43 -16.15
N ILE A 40 0.10 11.56 -15.87
CA ILE A 40 1.23 11.88 -14.97
C ILE A 40 1.95 13.14 -15.46
N ASP A 41 2.19 13.25 -16.75
CA ASP A 41 2.85 14.40 -17.37
C ASP A 41 1.99 15.67 -17.40
N GLU A 42 0.73 15.64 -16.98
CA GLU A 42 -0.10 16.84 -16.78
C GLU A 42 0.10 17.43 -15.38
N LEU A 43 0.26 16.58 -14.36
CA LEU A 43 0.41 16.99 -12.95
C LEU A 43 1.87 17.24 -12.55
N PHE A 44 2.82 16.49 -13.12
CA PHE A 44 4.23 16.53 -12.74
C PHE A 44 5.09 17.15 -13.84
N SER A 45 5.99 18.05 -13.47
CA SER A 45 7.04 18.59 -14.35
C SER A 45 8.17 17.58 -14.57
N SER A 46 8.35 16.68 -13.59
CA SER A 46 9.26 15.54 -13.64
C SER A 46 8.66 14.41 -12.82
N PHE A 47 8.75 13.19 -13.32
CA PHE A 47 8.35 11.97 -12.62
C PHE A 47 9.40 10.90 -12.93
N ASP A 48 9.98 10.32 -11.89
CA ASP A 48 10.99 9.28 -12.03
C ASP A 48 10.32 7.93 -12.34
N PRO A 49 10.55 7.32 -13.52
CA PRO A 49 9.96 6.03 -13.85
C PRO A 49 10.50 4.89 -12.98
N GLU A 50 11.69 5.05 -12.36
CA GLU A 50 12.20 4.08 -11.41
C GLU A 50 11.66 4.40 -10.00
N PRO A 51 10.97 3.46 -9.33
CA PRO A 51 10.49 3.70 -7.98
C PRO A 51 11.66 3.74 -7.00
N ILE A 52 11.59 4.63 -6.01
CA ILE A 52 12.53 4.68 -4.89
C ILE A 52 12.30 3.59 -3.85
N GLY A 53 11.14 2.94 -3.92
CA GLY A 53 10.80 1.81 -3.07
C GLY A 53 9.53 1.12 -3.54
N ALA A 54 9.45 -0.19 -3.32
CA ALA A 54 8.26 -1.00 -3.53
C ALA A 54 7.90 -1.70 -2.22
N ALA A 55 6.61 -1.80 -1.94
CA ALA A 55 6.02 -2.47 -0.80
C ALA A 55 4.94 -3.44 -1.29
N SER A 56 4.31 -4.17 -0.37
CA SER A 56 3.37 -5.26 -0.72
C SER A 56 2.28 -4.86 -1.72
N LEU A 57 1.69 -3.67 -1.57
CA LEU A 57 0.52 -3.24 -2.36
C LEU A 57 0.80 -2.10 -3.34
N ALA A 58 2.01 -1.52 -3.28
CA ALA A 58 2.28 -0.26 -3.95
C ALA A 58 3.76 0.00 -4.10
N GLN A 59 4.09 0.92 -5.01
CA GLN A 59 5.42 1.47 -5.18
C GLN A 59 5.41 2.98 -5.07
N VAL A 60 6.56 3.56 -4.74
CA VAL A 60 6.73 5.00 -4.50
C VAL A 60 7.72 5.54 -5.52
N HIS A 61 7.31 6.58 -6.23
CA HIS A 61 8.12 7.32 -7.20
C HIS A 61 8.44 8.71 -6.69
N ILE A 62 9.48 9.33 -7.25
CA ILE A 62 9.75 10.75 -7.04
C ILE A 62 9.05 11.55 -8.13
N GLY A 63 8.29 12.56 -7.73
CA GLY A 63 7.71 13.55 -8.64
C GLY A 63 8.13 14.98 -8.29
N ILE A 64 7.97 15.90 -9.24
CA ILE A 64 8.01 17.35 -9.02
C ILE A 64 6.71 17.92 -9.57
N LEU A 65 5.91 18.57 -8.73
CA LEU A 65 4.64 19.14 -9.17
C LEU A 65 4.84 20.33 -10.11
N LYS A 66 4.00 20.42 -11.15
CA LYS A 66 4.06 21.56 -12.09
C LYS A 66 3.66 22.88 -11.45
N GLU A 67 2.61 22.86 -10.62
CA GLU A 67 2.02 24.10 -10.08
C GLU A 67 2.94 24.79 -9.07
N THR A 68 3.61 24.01 -8.22
CA THR A 68 4.40 24.54 -7.10
C THR A 68 5.91 24.36 -7.28
N GLY A 69 6.35 23.45 -8.16
CA GLY A 69 7.75 23.04 -8.26
C GLY A 69 8.24 22.18 -7.09
N GLN A 70 7.33 21.74 -6.22
CA GLN A 70 7.67 20.98 -5.02
C GLN A 70 7.98 19.52 -5.35
N LYS A 71 9.05 18.99 -4.76
CA LYS A 71 9.41 17.57 -4.83
C LYS A 71 8.49 16.75 -3.92
N VAL A 72 7.96 15.64 -4.43
CA VAL A 72 7.01 14.76 -3.76
C VAL A 72 7.40 13.30 -3.86
N ALA A 73 6.91 12.51 -2.90
CA ALA A 73 6.77 11.08 -3.02
C ALA A 73 5.37 10.75 -3.57
N VAL A 74 5.31 9.99 -4.66
CA VAL A 74 4.06 9.57 -5.31
C VAL A 74 3.90 8.07 -5.12
N LYS A 75 2.99 7.69 -4.22
CA LYS A 75 2.65 6.30 -3.93
C LYS A 75 1.54 5.85 -4.89
N VAL A 76 1.79 4.79 -5.64
CA VAL A 76 0.86 4.22 -6.62
C VAL A 76 0.66 2.74 -6.33
N GLN A 77 -0.59 2.28 -6.33
CA GLN A 77 -0.89 0.85 -6.18
C GLN A 77 -0.39 0.04 -7.37
N HIS A 78 -0.06 -1.23 -7.14
CA HIS A 78 0.20 -2.15 -8.24
C HIS A 78 -1.11 -2.44 -9.00
N PRO A 79 -1.21 -2.12 -10.30
CA PRO A 79 -2.48 -2.26 -11.05
C PRO A 79 -3.04 -3.69 -11.05
N ALA A 80 -2.16 -4.69 -10.99
CA ALA A 80 -2.54 -6.11 -10.96
C ALA A 80 -3.38 -6.48 -9.72
N LEU A 81 -3.31 -5.73 -8.63
CA LEU A 81 -4.07 -6.02 -7.40
C LEU A 81 -5.58 -5.98 -7.61
N ALA A 82 -6.06 -5.12 -8.51
CA ALA A 82 -7.48 -5.04 -8.84
C ALA A 82 -8.06 -6.38 -9.34
N GLU A 83 -7.22 -7.19 -10.00
CA GLU A 83 -7.60 -8.52 -10.49
C GLU A 83 -7.38 -9.60 -9.43
N TRP A 84 -6.21 -9.60 -8.77
CA TRP A 84 -5.78 -10.73 -7.93
C TRP A 84 -6.39 -10.71 -6.54
N VAL A 85 -6.61 -9.54 -5.93
CA VAL A 85 -7.11 -9.45 -4.55
C VAL A 85 -8.46 -10.13 -4.35
N PRO A 86 -9.49 -9.92 -5.20
CA PRO A 86 -10.76 -10.62 -5.05
C PRO A 86 -10.62 -12.15 -5.10
N LEU A 87 -9.72 -12.64 -5.97
CA LEU A 87 -9.42 -14.06 -6.10
C LEU A 87 -8.71 -14.60 -4.86
N ASP A 88 -7.70 -13.90 -4.36
CA ASP A 88 -6.95 -14.30 -3.16
C ASP A 88 -7.83 -14.37 -1.91
N LEU A 89 -8.73 -13.39 -1.73
CA LEU A 89 -9.73 -13.41 -0.66
C LEU A 89 -10.69 -14.60 -0.81
N ALA A 90 -11.16 -14.88 -2.03
CA ALA A 90 -12.03 -16.03 -2.29
C ALA A 90 -11.34 -17.37 -2.02
N LEU A 91 -10.10 -17.55 -2.49
CA LEU A 91 -9.32 -18.77 -2.30
C LEU A 91 -8.94 -18.97 -0.84
N THR A 92 -8.58 -17.91 -0.12
CA THR A 92 -8.28 -17.97 1.32
C THR A 92 -9.51 -18.39 2.13
N ARG A 93 -10.67 -17.78 1.87
CA ARG A 93 -11.95 -18.20 2.49
C ARG A 93 -12.27 -19.67 2.22
N PHE A 94 -12.16 -20.08 0.96
CA PHE A 94 -12.40 -21.47 0.56
C PHE A 94 -11.44 -22.44 1.27
N THR A 95 -10.16 -22.07 1.35
CA THR A 95 -9.12 -22.89 1.98
C THR A 95 -9.39 -23.07 3.47
N PHE A 96 -9.65 -22.01 4.22
CA PHE A 96 -9.88 -22.10 5.66
C PHE A 96 -11.20 -22.77 6.03
N SER A 97 -12.27 -22.52 5.27
CA SER A 97 -13.54 -23.24 5.47
C SER A 97 -13.40 -24.74 5.19
N THR A 98 -12.62 -25.10 4.16
CA THR A 98 -12.30 -26.50 3.84
C THR A 98 -11.44 -27.14 4.93
N LEU A 99 -10.42 -26.42 5.43
CA LEU A 99 -9.56 -26.90 6.52
C LEU A 99 -10.39 -27.22 7.76
N LYS A 100 -11.24 -26.29 8.20
CA LYS A 100 -12.15 -26.48 9.34
C LYS A 100 -13.11 -27.65 9.13
N ARG A 101 -13.57 -27.88 7.90
CA ARG A 101 -14.48 -28.99 7.57
C ARG A 101 -13.82 -30.36 7.81
N PHE A 102 -12.53 -30.51 7.51
CA PHE A 102 -11.79 -31.77 7.68
C PHE A 102 -11.06 -31.88 9.03
N PHE A 103 -10.66 -30.75 9.60
CA PHE A 103 -9.92 -30.64 10.86
C PHE A 103 -10.54 -29.55 11.75
N PRO A 104 -11.67 -29.85 12.44
CA PRO A 104 -12.43 -28.85 13.20
C PRO A 104 -11.64 -28.15 14.31
N GLU A 105 -10.56 -28.76 14.81
CA GLU A 105 -9.69 -28.19 15.83
C GLU A 105 -8.79 -27.04 15.31
N TYR A 106 -8.67 -26.86 13.99
CA TYR A 106 -7.91 -25.79 13.35
C TYR A 106 -8.85 -24.76 12.69
N ASP A 107 -9.62 -24.05 13.50
CA ASP A 107 -10.47 -22.96 12.99
C ASP A 107 -9.64 -21.71 12.66
N LEU A 108 -9.34 -21.55 11.37
CA LEU A 108 -8.67 -20.37 10.82
C LEU A 108 -9.64 -19.44 10.07
N GLU A 109 -10.95 -19.66 10.15
CA GLU A 109 -11.92 -18.78 9.45
C GLU A 109 -11.92 -17.35 9.99
N TRP A 110 -11.43 -17.13 11.21
CA TRP A 110 -11.25 -15.78 11.74
C TRP A 110 -10.21 -14.99 10.92
N LEU A 111 -9.19 -15.66 10.39
CA LEU A 111 -8.14 -15.01 9.61
C LEU A 111 -8.65 -14.58 8.24
N SER A 112 -9.43 -15.42 7.55
CA SER A 112 -10.05 -15.01 6.28
C SER A 112 -11.06 -13.88 6.48
N LYS A 113 -11.82 -13.90 7.58
CA LYS A 113 -12.73 -12.79 7.93
C LYS A 113 -11.99 -11.50 8.22
N GLU A 114 -10.85 -11.57 8.91
CA GLU A 114 -10.02 -10.40 9.16
C GLU A 114 -9.48 -9.85 7.83
N MET A 115 -8.95 -10.70 6.95
CA MET A 115 -8.46 -10.28 5.63
C MET A 115 -9.56 -9.64 4.77
N ASP A 116 -10.79 -10.18 4.82
CA ASP A 116 -11.94 -9.61 4.12
C ASP A 116 -12.30 -8.19 4.58
N LEU A 117 -11.96 -7.85 5.83
CA LEU A 117 -12.19 -6.54 6.39
C LEU A 117 -10.98 -5.61 6.18
N SER A 118 -9.77 -6.09 6.44
CA SER A 118 -8.56 -5.27 6.48
C SER A 118 -8.02 -4.95 5.08
N LEU A 119 -7.94 -5.95 4.19
CA LEU A 119 -7.29 -5.77 2.89
C LEU A 119 -8.00 -4.73 1.99
N PRO A 120 -9.34 -4.66 1.92
CA PRO A 120 -10.01 -3.59 1.19
C PRO A 120 -9.73 -2.19 1.77
N GLN A 121 -9.52 -2.08 3.08
CA GLN A 121 -9.16 -0.80 3.71
C GLN A 121 -7.71 -0.40 3.37
N GLU A 122 -6.79 -1.36 3.28
CA GLU A 122 -5.41 -1.10 2.85
C GLU A 122 -5.31 -0.68 1.38
N LEU A 123 -6.25 -1.12 0.54
CA LEU A 123 -6.37 -0.74 -0.87
C LEU A 123 -7.17 0.55 -1.09
N ASP A 124 -7.72 1.16 -0.03
CA ASP A 124 -8.33 2.48 -0.13
C ASP A 124 -7.37 3.54 0.37
N PHE A 125 -6.60 4.10 -0.56
CA PHE A 125 -5.59 5.11 -0.26
C PHE A 125 -6.16 6.42 0.30
N ARG A 126 -7.46 6.65 0.17
CA ARG A 126 -8.15 7.77 0.83
C ARG A 126 -8.23 7.55 2.34
N MET A 127 -8.35 6.29 2.79
CA MET A 127 -8.32 5.94 4.22
C MET A 127 -6.91 6.16 4.80
N GLU A 128 -5.87 5.78 4.06
CA GLU A 128 -4.48 6.04 4.47
C GLU A 128 -4.21 7.55 4.58
N ALA A 129 -4.68 8.34 3.61
CA ALA A 129 -4.56 9.80 3.65
C ALA A 129 -5.27 10.42 4.87
N ASP A 130 -6.50 9.99 5.18
CA ASP A 130 -7.22 10.48 6.37
C ASP A 130 -6.51 10.09 7.68
N ASN A 131 -6.01 8.85 7.76
CA ASN A 131 -5.23 8.40 8.91
C ASN A 131 -3.93 9.19 9.07
N ALA A 132 -3.22 9.48 7.98
CA ALA A 132 -2.01 10.31 8.00
C ALA A 132 -2.32 11.75 8.46
N ARG A 133 -3.43 12.34 8.00
CA ARG A 133 -3.91 13.65 8.45
C ARG A 133 -4.21 13.66 9.96
N ARG A 134 -4.95 12.66 10.45
CA ARG A 134 -5.27 12.51 11.88
C ARG A 134 -4.01 12.35 12.72
N ALA A 135 -3.04 11.58 12.24
CA ALA A 135 -1.75 11.45 12.91
C ALA A 135 -1.00 12.79 12.94
N SER A 136 -0.95 13.52 11.82
CA SER A 136 -0.34 14.86 11.76
C SER A 136 -0.97 15.82 12.77
N GLU A 137 -2.30 15.86 12.86
CA GLU A 137 -3.02 16.69 13.84
C GLU A 137 -2.69 16.31 15.28
N TYR A 138 -2.70 15.01 15.60
CA TYR A 138 -2.38 14.53 16.93
C TYR A 138 -0.95 14.90 17.36
N PHE A 139 0.03 14.69 16.48
CA PHE A 139 1.44 14.92 16.81
C PHE A 139 1.85 16.40 16.76
N LYS A 140 1.08 17.28 16.12
CA LYS A 140 1.26 18.74 16.27
C LYS A 140 1.06 19.20 17.72
N GLU A 141 0.20 18.53 18.47
CA GLU A 141 -0.02 18.81 19.91
C GLU A 141 0.98 18.10 20.82
N HIS A 142 1.77 17.16 20.29
CA HIS A 142 2.73 16.32 21.02
C HIS A 142 4.14 16.42 20.42
N SER A 143 4.67 17.64 20.37
CA SER A 143 5.91 17.99 19.66
C SER A 143 7.21 17.52 20.35
N ASP A 144 7.10 16.89 21.52
CA ASP A 144 8.22 16.30 22.27
C ASP A 144 8.59 14.89 21.76
N ALA A 145 7.77 14.29 20.90
CA ALA A 145 8.07 13.03 20.24
C ALA A 145 9.17 13.19 19.16
N PRO A 146 10.13 12.25 19.03
CA PRO A 146 11.13 12.25 17.97
C PRO A 146 10.53 11.73 16.64
N LEU A 147 9.40 12.29 16.22
CA LEU A 147 8.64 11.87 15.05
C LEU A 147 8.32 13.08 14.18
N VAL A 148 8.59 12.96 12.89
CA VAL A 148 8.18 13.94 11.87
C VAL A 148 7.15 13.26 10.98
N ILE A 149 5.97 13.88 10.87
CA ILE A 149 4.94 13.46 9.92
C ILE A 149 5.03 14.41 8.73
N PRO A 150 5.25 13.89 7.51
CA PRO A 150 5.33 14.72 6.32
C PRO A 150 4.08 15.61 6.17
N GLU A 151 4.25 16.87 5.75
CA GLU A 151 3.17 17.85 5.73
C GLU A 151 2.37 17.77 4.43
N GLY A 152 1.12 17.31 4.52
CA GLY A 152 0.14 17.46 3.44
C GLY A 152 0.02 16.26 2.51
N THR A 153 -1.21 16.03 2.06
CA THR A 153 -1.57 15.09 1.00
C THR A 153 -2.26 15.93 -0.08
N PHE A 154 -1.64 16.09 -1.24
CA PHE A 154 -2.09 17.06 -2.26
C PHE A 154 -3.36 16.60 -2.96
N ASP A 155 -3.38 15.33 -3.31
CA ASP A 155 -4.45 14.68 -4.04
C ASP A 155 -4.40 13.20 -3.66
N PHE A 156 -5.57 12.62 -3.42
CA PHE A 156 -5.71 11.22 -3.05
C PHE A 156 -6.93 10.65 -3.74
N ASN A 157 -6.67 9.61 -4.53
CA ASN A 157 -7.69 8.84 -5.20
C ASN A 157 -7.67 7.43 -4.61
N LEU A 158 -8.41 6.51 -5.22
CA LEU A 158 -8.51 5.15 -4.69
C LEU A 158 -7.13 4.45 -4.71
N ASN A 159 -6.31 4.74 -5.72
CA ASN A 159 -5.08 4.02 -6.02
C ASN A 159 -3.80 4.88 -5.97
N VAL A 160 -3.92 6.19 -5.80
CA VAL A 160 -2.81 7.15 -5.82
C VAL A 160 -2.82 8.05 -4.58
N ILE A 161 -1.66 8.22 -3.94
CA ILE A 161 -1.41 9.23 -2.89
C ILE A 161 -0.16 10.04 -3.25
N ILE A 162 -0.26 11.36 -3.16
CA ILE A 162 0.88 12.29 -3.30
C ILE A 162 1.23 12.87 -1.92
N ILE A 163 2.46 12.68 -1.49
CA ILE A 163 2.99 13.05 -0.16
C ILE A 163 4.20 13.98 -0.31
N TYR A 164 4.33 14.97 0.57
CA TYR A 164 5.47 15.91 0.63
C TYR A 164 6.38 15.69 1.82
#